data_AF-A0AB35NDV1-F1
#
_entry.id   AF-A0AB35NDV1-F1
#
_cell.length_a   1.000
_cell.length_b   1.000
_cell.length_c   1.000
_cell.angle_alpha   90.00
_cell.angle_beta   90.00
_cell.angle_gamma   90.00
#
_symmetry.space_group_name_H-M   'P 1'
#
loop_
_entity.id
_entity.type
_entity.pdbx_description
1 polymer ?
#
loop_
_entity_poly.entity_id
_entity_poly.type
_entity_poly.pdbx_seq_one_letter_code
_entity_poly.pdbx_strand_id
1 'polypeptide(L)' 'MPDNPAGNDGVLIEAMERLGVDYKLDDLSLKNLSGESTQIPANVKIIPKSSRFTRKIAVGKQRVNEIR' A
#
# COMPACT_ATOMS: atom_id res chain seq x y z
N MET A 1 8.08 12.39 -5.44
CA MET A 1 6.61 12.43 -5.65
C MET A 1 6.25 11.13 -6.35
N PRO A 2 5.15 10.43 -5.99
CA PRO A 2 4.72 9.29 -6.80
C PRO A 2 4.27 9.81 -8.18
N ASP A 3 4.75 9.18 -9.26
CA ASP A 3 4.54 9.66 -10.63
C ASP A 3 3.09 9.56 -11.12
N ASN A 4 2.19 8.89 -10.38
CA ASN A 4 0.77 8.87 -10.70
C ASN A 4 -0.10 8.71 -9.43
N PRO A 5 -0.88 9.75 -9.04
CA PRO A 5 -1.82 9.67 -7.93
C PRO A 5 -2.97 8.65 -8.16
N ALA A 6 -3.16 8.17 -9.40
CA ALA A 6 -4.25 7.29 -9.80
C ALA A 6 -3.82 5.83 -10.10
N GLY A 7 -2.62 5.41 -9.72
CA GLY A 7 -2.19 4.02 -9.85
C GLY A 7 -2.98 3.07 -8.94
N ASN A 8 -2.90 1.75 -9.18
CA ASN A 8 -3.52 0.73 -8.35
C ASN A 8 -3.21 0.90 -6.85
N ASP A 9 -1.97 1.32 -6.54
CA ASP A 9 -1.47 1.54 -5.18
C ASP A 9 -2.18 2.73 -4.53
N GLY A 10 -2.35 3.83 -5.25
CA GLY A 10 -3.05 5.03 -4.77
C GLY A 10 -4.52 4.77 -4.50
N VAL A 11 -5.20 4.03 -5.39
CA VAL A 11 -6.60 3.62 -5.20
C VAL A 11 -6.75 2.72 -3.98
N LEU A 12 -5.81 1.79 -3.76
CA LEU A 12 -5.84 0.91 -2.60
C LEU A 12 -5.59 1.69 -1.30
N ILE A 13 -4.64 2.62 -1.30
CA ILE A 13 -4.38 3.53 -0.17
C ILE A 13 -5.63 4.33 0.16
N GLU A 14 -6.25 4.97 -0.83
CA GLU A 14 -7.46 5.76 -0.64
C GLU A 14 -8.61 4.88 -0.10
N ALA A 15 -8.74 3.64 -0.59
CA ALA A 15 -9.73 2.71 -0.06
C ALA A 15 -9.50 2.37 1.42
N MET A 16 -8.25 2.17 1.85
CA MET A 16 -7.90 1.93 3.25
C MET A 16 -8.23 3.14 4.13
N GLU A 17 -7.94 4.35 3.65
CA GLU A 17 -8.24 5.61 4.34
C GLU A 17 -9.75 5.83 4.48
N ARG A 18 -10.53 5.61 3.41
CA ARG A 18 -12.00 5.70 3.45
C ARG A 18 -12.64 4.67 4.36
N LEU A 19 -11.99 3.51 4.56
CA LEU A 19 -12.43 2.49 5.50
C LEU A 19 -11.99 2.78 6.95
N GLY A 20 -11.18 3.82 7.19
CA GLY A 20 -10.63 4.15 8.50
C GLY A 20 -9.67 3.10 9.02
N VAL A 21 -8.94 2.41 8.12
CA VAL A 21 -8.05 1.31 8.48
C VAL A 21 -6.61 1.79 8.40
N ASP A 22 -5.95 1.83 9.56
CA ASP A 22 -4.52 2.13 9.62
C ASP A 22 -3.69 1.07 8.87
N TYR A 23 -2.76 1.55 8.06
CA TYR A 23 -1.84 0.72 7.30
C TYR A 23 -0.39 1.18 7.50
N LYS A 24 0.54 0.30 7.13
CA LYS A 24 1.96 0.60 6.98
C LYS A 24 2.42 0.15 5.60
N LEU A 25 3.40 0.85 5.05
CA LEU A 25 4.12 0.42 3.87
C LEU A 25 5.31 -0.45 4.30
N ASP A 26 5.84 -1.25 3.38
CA ASP A 26 7.13 -1.91 3.61
C ASP A 26 8.28 -0.91 3.64
N ASP A 27 9.36 -1.28 4.32
CA ASP A 27 10.50 -0.38 4.57
C ASP A 27 11.12 0.20 3.30
N LEU A 28 11.18 -0.59 2.22
CA LEU A 28 11.77 -0.13 0.95
C LEU A 28 10.88 0.93 0.30
N SER A 29 9.57 0.69 0.24
CA SER A 29 8.62 1.67 -0.29
C SER A 29 8.59 2.94 0.55
N LEU A 30 8.66 2.79 1.88
CA LEU A 30 8.67 3.94 2.79
C LEU A 30 9.94 4.79 2.59
N LYS A 31 11.11 4.16 2.48
CA LYS A 31 12.39 4.85 2.18
C LYS A 31 12.41 5.50 0.80
N ASN A 32 11.79 4.88 -0.20
CA ASN A 32 11.66 5.47 -1.52
C ASN A 32 10.74 6.72 -1.49
N LEU A 33 9.59 6.61 -0.81
CA LEU A 33 8.63 7.71 -0.66
C LEU A 33 9.17 8.88 0.18
N SER A 34 9.96 8.60 1.22
CA SER A 34 10.61 9.62 2.05
C SER A 34 11.82 10.28 1.37
N GLY A 35 12.27 9.74 0.23
CA GLY A 35 13.47 10.22 -0.46
C GLY A 35 14.79 9.76 0.19
N GLU A 36 14.73 8.88 1.19
CA GLU A 36 15.89 8.28 1.84
C GLU A 36 16.59 7.21 0.97
N SER A 37 15.89 6.68 -0.04
CA SER A 37 16.44 5.73 -0.99
C SER A 37 16.10 6.11 -2.43
N THR A 38 17.09 5.97 -3.30
CA THR A 38 16.92 6.08 -4.76
C THR A 38 16.49 4.76 -5.40
N GLN A 39 16.48 3.66 -4.64
CA GLN A 39 15.99 2.38 -5.14
C GLN A 39 14.47 2.45 -5.29
N ILE A 40 14.00 2.18 -6.51
CA ILE A 40 12.56 2.11 -6.81
C ILE A 40 12.08 0.70 -6.44
N PRO A 41 11.11 0.56 -5.51
CA PRO A 41 10.57 -0.75 -5.17
C PRO A 41 9.86 -1.35 -6.37
N ALA A 42 10.01 -2.66 -6.56
CA ALA A 42 9.29 -3.38 -7.62
C ALA A 42 7.77 -3.38 -7.40
N ASN A 43 7.34 -3.26 -6.13
CA ASN A 43 5.94 -3.23 -5.75
C ASN A 43 5.77 -2.57 -4.36
N VAL A 44 4.80 -1.67 -4.20
CA VAL A 44 4.43 -1.10 -2.91
C VAL A 44 3.58 -2.09 -2.13
N LYS A 45 4.01 -2.47 -0.92
CA LYS A 45 3.28 -3.43 -0.09
C LYS A 45 2.54 -2.73 1.04
N ILE A 46 1.22 -2.66 0.91
CA ILE A 46 0.33 -2.07 1.92
C ILE A 46 -0.10 -3.15 2.92
N ILE A 47 0.25 -2.96 4.19
CA ILE A 47 0.02 -3.91 5.27
C ILE A 47 -0.87 -3.26 6.33
N PRO A 48 -2.09 -3.77 6.58
CA PRO A 48 -2.93 -3.29 7.67
C PRO A 48 -2.20 -3.42 9.01
N LYS A 49 -2.26 -2.40 9.87
CA LYS A 49 -1.66 -2.47 11.22
C LYS A 49 -2.49 -3.34 12.16
N SER A 50 -3.81 -3.30 12.00
CA SER A 50 -4.74 -4.05 12.85
C SER A 50 -4.90 -5.49 12.35
N SER A 51 -4.60 -6.46 13.21
CA SER A 51 -4.87 -7.88 12.97
C SER A 51 -6.37 -8.21 12.90
N ARG A 52 -7.25 -7.30 13.38
CA ARG A 52 -8.71 -7.45 13.29
C ARG A 52 -9.24 -7.15 11.90
N PHE A 53 -8.46 -6.44 11.07
CA PHE A 53 -8.85 -6.17 9.70
C PHE A 53 -8.57 -7.42 8.85
N THR A 54 -9.63 -8.19 8.57
CA THR A 54 -9.57 -9.46 7.81
C THR A 54 -10.18 -9.35 6.41
N ARG A 55 -10.77 -8.20 6.08
CA ARG A 55 -11.37 -7.97 4.75
C ARG A 55 -10.29 -8.05 3.68
N LYS A 56 -10.59 -8.77 2.61
CA LYS A 56 -9.75 -8.85 1.40
C LYS A 56 -10.08 -7.69 0.48
N ILE A 57 -9.06 -6.99 -0.01
CA ILE A 57 -9.22 -5.92 -0.99
C ILE A 57 -8.26 -6.21 -2.14
N ALA A 58 -8.77 -6.15 -3.37
CA ALA A 58 -7.97 -6.33 -4.57
C ALA A 58 -8.27 -5.20 -5.56
N VAL A 59 -7.21 -4.50 -6.00
CA VAL A 59 -7.26 -3.43 -7.00
C VAL A 59 -6.26 -3.78 -8.10
N GLY A 60 -6.74 -4.45 -9.16
CA GLY A 60 -5.89 -5.01 -10.21
C GLY A 60 -4.81 -5.96 -9.66
N LYS A 61 -3.53 -5.56 -9.72
CA LYS A 61 -2.40 -6.36 -9.21
C LYS A 61 -2.16 -6.16 -7.70
N GLN A 62 -2.70 -5.11 -7.10
CA GLN A 62 -2.54 -4.81 -5.67
C GLN A 62 -3.56 -5.53 -4.81
N ARG A 63 -3.10 -6.10 -3.70
CA ARG A 63 -3.93 -6.96 -2.86
C ARG A 63 -3.57 -6.84 -1.38
N VAL A 64 -4.59 -6.81 -0.53
CA VAL A 64 -4.50 -6.80 0.93
C VAL A 64 -5.22 -8.02 1.48
N ASN A 65 -4.59 -8.70 2.45
CA ASN A 65 -5.12 -9.88 3.14
C ASN A 65 -5.52 -11.04 2.21
N GLU A 66 -4.96 -11.11 1.01
CA GLU A 66 -5.17 -12.26 0.14
C GLU A 66 -4.21 -13.40 0.51
N ILE A 67 -4.75 -14.62 0.55
CA ILE A 67 -3.98 -15.85 0.71
C ILE A 67 -3.46 -16.20 -0.69
N ARG A 68 -2.14 -16.17 -0.86
CA ARG A 68 -1.48 -16.68 -2.07
C ARG A 68 -1.46 -18.20 -2.07
#